data_AF-A0A5C7V5L7-F1
#
_entry.id   AF-A0A5C7V5L7-F1
#
_cell.length_a   1.000
_cell.length_b   1.000
_cell.length_c   1.000
_cell.angle_alpha   90.00
_cell.angle_beta   90.00
_cell.angle_gamma   90.00
#
_symmetry.space_group_name_H-M   'P 1'
#
loop_
_entity.id
_entity.type
_entity.pdbx_description
1 polymer ?
#
loop_
_entity_poly.entity_id
_entity_poly.type
_entity_poly.pdbx_seq_one_letter_code
_entity_poly.pdbx_strand_id
1 'polypeptide(L)'
;MDIDVALISREQRNRSKLWYVTHDNKPRGFIHSHALEELWFHTGTACNLACPFCLEGSKPGDARLQLMRFDDVMPFIEEAVTLGVKQFSFTGGEPFVNKDMVKILDYALKHRPCMVLTNATEPLMKRLSQLKSLRKYSRSLHFRVSLDHFLAQEHDKNRGEGMFAMALKGMRVLQRMGFGISVASQAITGLSGNKVAQSFADVFRRAGLPGNLPRIEFPEFHPPGAMVAAPQITQSCMLDYQTESTRREFMCAFSRMVVKCDGGCKVYACTLVDDDSDYELGKTLAESLQVPVSMKHHRCYSCFRYGASCSEMRR
;
A
#
# COMPACT_ATOMS: atom_id res chain seq x y z
N MET A 1 -40.38 12.17 -6.22
CA MET A 1 -39.37 12.24 -7.30
C MET A 1 -38.29 11.25 -6.94
N ASP A 2 -38.60 10.00 -7.25
CA ASP A 2 -37.75 8.85 -7.04
C ASP A 2 -36.54 8.97 -7.96
N ILE A 3 -35.35 8.94 -7.36
CA ILE A 3 -34.11 8.80 -8.11
C ILE A 3 -34.08 7.35 -8.55
N ASP A 4 -34.28 7.16 -9.85
CA ASP A 4 -34.41 5.89 -10.51
C ASP A 4 -33.18 5.01 -10.23
N VAL A 5 -33.38 3.98 -9.40
CA VAL A 5 -32.39 2.93 -9.08
C VAL A 5 -32.17 2.00 -10.28
N ALA A 6 -32.83 2.26 -11.42
CA ALA A 6 -32.86 1.41 -12.59
C ALA A 6 -31.90 1.85 -13.72
N LEU A 7 -30.62 2.11 -13.44
CA LEU A 7 -29.56 2.14 -14.48
C LEU A 7 -28.24 1.51 -13.98
N ILE A 8 -28.37 0.50 -13.14
CA ILE A 8 -27.26 -0.34 -12.70
C ILE A 8 -27.06 -1.44 -13.76
N SER A 9 -25.96 -1.36 -14.50
CA SER A 9 -25.59 -2.34 -15.52
C SER A 9 -25.48 -3.77 -14.97
N ARG A 10 -25.89 -4.73 -15.80
CA ARG A 10 -26.17 -6.15 -15.53
C ARG A 10 -24.95 -7.04 -15.19
N GLU A 11 -23.88 -6.49 -14.64
CA GLU A 11 -22.75 -7.26 -14.12
C GLU A 11 -22.26 -6.75 -12.74
N GLN A 12 -23.17 -6.20 -11.92
CA GLN A 12 -22.84 -6.04 -10.51
C GLN A 12 -22.64 -7.41 -9.87
N ARG A 13 -21.37 -7.77 -9.66
CA ARG A 13 -20.95 -8.75 -8.65
C ARG A 13 -21.83 -8.58 -7.41
N ASN A 14 -22.37 -9.67 -6.87
CA ASN A 14 -23.25 -9.68 -5.68
C ASN A 14 -22.58 -9.01 -4.47
N ARG A 15 -22.58 -7.67 -4.42
CA ARG A 15 -22.06 -6.91 -3.30
C ARG A 15 -23.10 -6.89 -2.19
N SER A 16 -22.63 -6.90 -0.94
CA SER A 16 -23.53 -6.80 0.20
C SER A 16 -24.31 -5.48 0.19
N LYS A 17 -25.48 -5.47 0.85
CA LYS A 17 -26.27 -4.25 1.06
C LYS A 17 -25.46 -3.11 1.67
N LEU A 18 -24.49 -3.44 2.53
CA LEU A 18 -23.65 -2.47 3.24
C LEU A 18 -22.68 -1.71 2.33
N TRP A 19 -22.46 -2.20 1.11
CA TRP A 19 -21.73 -1.47 0.09
C TRP A 19 -22.43 -0.16 -0.28
N TYR A 20 -23.76 -0.15 -0.28
CA TYR A 20 -24.60 0.96 -0.73
C TYR A 20 -25.19 1.78 0.40
N VAL A 21 -25.40 1.18 1.59
CA VAL A 21 -25.97 1.87 2.75
C VAL A 21 -25.26 1.54 4.06
N THR A 22 -25.46 2.39 5.07
CA THR A 22 -25.04 2.16 6.46
C THR A 22 -25.94 1.14 7.17
N HIS A 23 -25.56 0.73 8.39
CA HIS A 23 -26.39 -0.18 9.21
C HIS A 23 -27.75 0.44 9.55
N ASP A 24 -27.82 1.78 9.66
CA ASP A 24 -29.04 2.56 9.84
C ASP A 24 -29.69 3.00 8.50
N ASN A 25 -29.36 2.32 7.39
CA ASN A 25 -29.92 2.53 6.04
C ASN A 25 -29.72 3.92 5.41
N LYS A 26 -28.71 4.69 5.83
CA LYS A 26 -28.34 5.94 5.15
C LYS A 26 -27.48 5.66 3.90
N PRO A 27 -27.56 6.49 2.85
CA PRO A 27 -26.71 6.34 1.66
C PRO A 27 -25.21 6.38 2.02
N ARG A 28 -24.44 5.46 1.42
CA ARG A 28 -22.99 5.32 1.65
C ARG A 28 -22.18 6.37 0.90
N GLY A 29 -21.05 6.78 1.49
CA GLY A 29 -20.07 7.63 0.80
C GLY A 29 -19.24 6.83 -0.21
N PHE A 30 -18.92 7.44 -1.36
CA PHE A 30 -18.13 6.81 -2.41
C PHE A 30 -17.00 7.71 -2.90
N ILE A 31 -15.89 7.09 -3.32
CA ILE A 31 -14.83 7.71 -4.10
C ILE A 31 -14.90 7.21 -5.53
N HIS A 32 -14.97 8.13 -6.47
CA HIS A 32 -14.92 7.83 -7.90
C HIS A 32 -13.49 7.97 -8.38
N SER A 33 -13.04 7.02 -9.19
CA SER A 33 -11.72 7.12 -9.78
C SER A 33 -11.69 8.13 -10.91
N HIS A 34 -10.62 8.91 -10.96
CA HIS A 34 -10.44 9.94 -11.99
C HIS A 34 -9.25 9.65 -12.91
N ALA A 35 -8.39 8.71 -12.53
CA ALA A 35 -7.21 8.28 -13.28
C ALA A 35 -6.67 6.96 -12.70
N LEU A 36 -5.73 6.33 -13.41
CA LEU A 36 -4.81 5.36 -12.85
C LEU A 36 -3.40 5.97 -12.89
N GLU A 37 -3.02 6.70 -11.84
CA GLU A 37 -1.68 7.29 -11.73
C GLU A 37 -0.67 6.35 -11.10
N GLU A 38 -1.11 5.48 -10.18
CA GLU A 38 -0.25 4.52 -9.51
C GLU A 38 -0.88 3.12 -9.55
N LEU A 39 -0.12 2.14 -10.02
CA LEU A 39 -0.52 0.74 -9.90
C LEU A 39 0.36 0.05 -8.88
N TRP A 40 -0.30 -0.54 -7.88
CA TRP A 40 0.36 -1.32 -6.87
C TRP A 40 0.19 -2.82 -7.12
N PHE A 41 1.20 -3.59 -6.74
CA PHE A 41 1.18 -5.05 -6.73
C PHE A 41 1.44 -5.56 -5.31
N HIS A 42 0.53 -6.37 -4.79
CA HIS A 42 0.77 -7.15 -3.58
C HIS A 42 1.43 -8.48 -3.97
N THR A 43 2.71 -8.61 -3.67
CA THR A 43 3.55 -9.71 -4.18
C THR A 43 3.30 -11.07 -3.51
N GLY A 44 2.46 -11.12 -2.48
CA GLY A 44 1.97 -12.31 -1.73
C GLY A 44 2.07 -12.08 -0.22
N THR A 45 1.31 -12.79 0.63
CA THR A 45 1.31 -12.54 2.11
C THR A 45 2.49 -13.17 2.86
N ALA A 46 3.32 -13.96 2.17
CA ALA A 46 4.49 -14.58 2.78
C ALA A 46 5.52 -13.51 3.20
N CYS A 47 5.84 -13.46 4.49
CA CYS A 47 6.84 -12.55 5.06
C CYS A 47 7.87 -13.34 5.87
N ASN A 48 9.08 -12.80 6.04
CA ASN A 48 10.07 -13.38 6.95
C ASN A 48 9.86 -12.98 8.42
N LEU A 49 8.98 -12.02 8.70
CA LEU A 49 8.63 -11.53 10.04
C LEU A 49 7.15 -11.79 10.34
N ALA A 50 6.77 -11.88 11.62
CA ALA A 50 5.39 -12.07 12.07
C ALA A 50 4.96 -10.94 13.02
N CYS A 51 4.93 -9.70 12.50
CA CYS A 51 4.65 -8.53 13.31
C CYS A 51 3.19 -8.51 13.79
N PRO A 52 2.91 -8.32 15.09
CA PRO A 52 1.54 -8.39 15.63
C PRO A 52 0.64 -7.25 15.11
N PHE A 53 1.23 -6.13 14.69
CA PHE A 53 0.54 -4.97 14.13
C PHE A 53 0.42 -5.00 12.60
N CYS A 54 0.83 -6.08 11.93
CA CYS A 54 0.90 -6.10 10.47
C CYS A 54 -0.48 -5.82 9.85
N LEU A 55 -0.57 -4.74 9.05
CA LEU A 55 -1.83 -4.33 8.43
C LEU A 55 -2.39 -5.37 7.44
N GLU A 56 -1.52 -6.23 6.91
CA GLU A 56 -1.89 -7.33 6.00
C GLU A 56 -2.00 -8.69 6.72
N GLY A 57 -1.62 -8.75 8.01
CA GLY A 57 -1.53 -10.00 8.77
C GLY A 57 -0.45 -10.98 8.30
N SER A 58 0.48 -10.50 7.46
CA SER A 58 1.52 -11.31 6.81
C SER A 58 2.50 -11.93 7.80
N LYS A 59 2.92 -13.17 7.53
CA LYS A 59 3.82 -13.96 8.38
C LYS A 59 4.55 -15.06 7.59
N PRO A 60 5.55 -15.75 8.18
CA PRO A 60 6.19 -16.89 7.54
C PRO A 60 5.18 -17.97 7.17
N GLY A 61 5.23 -18.42 5.92
CA GLY A 61 4.36 -19.46 5.38
C GLY A 61 2.92 -19.03 5.06
N ASP A 62 2.57 -17.75 5.24
CA ASP A 62 1.25 -17.24 4.83
C ASP A 62 1.11 -17.28 3.30
N ALA A 63 0.02 -17.89 2.84
CA ALA A 63 -0.32 -18.04 1.43
C ALA A 63 -1.75 -17.55 1.10
N ARG A 64 -2.38 -16.79 2.01
CA ARG A 64 -3.72 -16.19 1.82
C ARG A 64 -3.79 -15.37 0.53
N LEU A 65 -2.79 -14.50 0.31
CA LEU A 65 -2.50 -13.99 -1.02
C LEU A 65 -1.27 -14.74 -1.56
N GLN A 66 -1.42 -15.36 -2.72
CA GLN A 66 -0.38 -16.17 -3.33
C GLN A 66 0.76 -15.30 -3.85
N LEU A 67 1.98 -15.87 -3.86
CA LEU A 67 3.13 -15.21 -4.46
C LEU A 67 2.90 -14.98 -5.95
N MET A 68 3.04 -13.73 -6.40
CA MET A 68 2.95 -13.38 -7.82
C MET A 68 4.16 -13.88 -8.60
N ARG A 69 3.92 -14.41 -9.80
CA ARG A 69 4.96 -14.71 -10.79
C ARG A 69 5.05 -13.58 -11.79
N PHE A 70 6.15 -13.57 -12.54
CA PHE A 70 6.32 -12.61 -13.63
C PHE A 70 5.12 -12.58 -14.60
N ASP A 71 4.62 -13.75 -14.99
CA ASP A 71 3.52 -13.87 -15.95
C ASP A 71 2.17 -13.40 -15.38
N ASP A 72 2.02 -13.37 -14.05
CA ASP A 72 0.86 -12.78 -13.39
C ASP A 72 0.88 -11.24 -13.49
N VAL A 73 2.07 -10.64 -13.41
CA VAL A 73 2.26 -9.18 -13.28
C VAL A 73 2.35 -8.48 -14.64
N MET A 74 3.00 -9.12 -15.62
CA MET A 74 3.26 -8.53 -16.93
C MET A 74 2.00 -8.00 -17.64
N PRO A 75 0.86 -8.72 -17.70
CA PRO A 75 -0.33 -8.23 -18.37
C PRO A 75 -0.89 -6.94 -17.75
N PHE A 76 -0.85 -6.81 -16.42
CA PHE A 76 -1.31 -5.62 -15.71
C PHE A 76 -0.36 -4.43 -15.88
N ILE A 77 0.95 -4.66 -16.01
CA ILE A 77 1.90 -3.59 -16.36
C ILE A 77 1.57 -3.03 -17.73
N GLU A 78 1.38 -3.89 -18.73
CA GLU A 78 1.02 -3.45 -20.10
C GLU A 78 -0.31 -2.69 -20.11
N GLU A 79 -1.36 -3.24 -19.47
CA GLU A 79 -2.64 -2.57 -19.36
C GLU A 79 -2.50 -1.19 -18.69
N ALA A 80 -1.80 -1.11 -17.56
CA ALA A 80 -1.61 0.14 -16.83
C ALA A 80 -0.88 1.20 -17.65
N VAL A 81 0.10 0.80 -18.48
CA VAL A 81 0.80 1.72 -19.39
C VAL A 81 -0.16 2.32 -20.40
N THR A 82 -1.08 1.53 -20.97
CA THR A 82 -2.12 2.06 -21.88
C THR A 82 -3.10 2.99 -21.18
N LEU A 83 -3.34 2.80 -19.88
CA LEU A 83 -4.21 3.62 -19.04
C LEU A 83 -3.53 4.87 -18.44
N GLY A 84 -2.25 5.11 -18.79
CA GLY A 84 -1.54 6.33 -18.39
C GLY A 84 -0.90 6.30 -17.00
N VAL A 85 -0.62 5.11 -16.45
CA VAL A 85 0.07 4.95 -15.16
C VAL A 85 1.38 5.72 -15.14
N LYS A 86 1.71 6.31 -13.99
CA LYS A 86 2.91 7.13 -13.78
C LYS A 86 3.94 6.42 -12.90
N GLN A 87 3.51 5.54 -12.00
CA GLN A 87 4.37 4.79 -11.08
C GLN A 87 3.87 3.37 -10.85
N PHE A 88 4.80 2.42 -10.69
CA PHE A 88 4.51 1.10 -10.14
C PHE A 88 4.98 1.00 -8.70
N SER A 89 4.17 0.40 -7.83
CA SER A 89 4.51 0.22 -6.43
C SER A 89 4.35 -1.23 -6.00
N PHE A 90 5.24 -1.71 -5.15
CA PHE A 90 5.29 -3.11 -4.76
C PHE A 90 5.29 -3.23 -3.25
N THR A 91 4.43 -4.11 -2.75
CA THR A 91 4.25 -4.39 -1.32
C THR A 91 3.96 -5.89 -1.13
N GLY A 92 3.53 -6.24 0.07
CA GLY A 92 2.90 -7.50 0.37
C GLY A 92 3.87 -8.54 0.85
N GLY A 93 3.51 -9.13 1.99
CA GLY A 93 4.46 -9.86 2.80
C GLY A 93 5.76 -9.06 2.91
N GLU A 94 6.87 -9.75 2.70
CA GLU A 94 8.12 -9.09 2.32
C GLU A 94 8.37 -9.35 0.83
N PRO A 95 8.37 -8.31 -0.04
CA PRO A 95 8.48 -8.51 -1.48
C PRO A 95 9.69 -9.33 -1.92
N PHE A 96 10.82 -9.24 -1.21
CA PHE A 96 12.02 -9.99 -1.54
C PHE A 96 12.02 -11.47 -1.11
N VAL A 97 10.96 -11.92 -0.42
CA VAL A 97 10.65 -13.36 -0.29
C VAL A 97 10.26 -13.94 -1.64
N ASN A 98 9.60 -13.14 -2.50
CA ASN A 98 9.25 -13.54 -3.84
C ASN A 98 10.51 -13.65 -4.73
N LYS A 99 10.74 -14.85 -5.30
CA LYS A 99 11.91 -15.13 -6.16
C LYS A 99 11.86 -14.37 -7.48
N ASP A 100 10.67 -14.00 -7.96
CA ASP A 100 10.47 -13.28 -9.21
C ASP A 100 10.58 -11.76 -9.03
N MET A 101 10.68 -11.25 -7.80
CA MET A 101 10.63 -9.82 -7.49
C MET A 101 11.58 -8.97 -8.34
N VAL A 102 12.85 -9.40 -8.48
CA VAL A 102 13.83 -8.63 -9.25
C VAL A 102 13.55 -8.68 -10.75
N LYS A 103 13.02 -9.80 -11.27
CA LYS A 103 12.57 -9.92 -12.67
C LYS A 103 11.39 -9.00 -12.94
N ILE A 104 10.43 -8.92 -12.01
CA ILE A 104 9.29 -8.02 -12.07
C ILE A 104 9.75 -6.55 -12.08
N LEU A 105 10.67 -6.16 -11.19
CA LEU A 105 11.23 -4.80 -11.16
C LEU A 105 11.98 -4.46 -12.45
N ASP A 106 12.80 -5.38 -12.99
CA ASP A 106 13.50 -5.17 -14.26
C ASP A 106 12.54 -4.84 -15.39
N TYR A 107 11.40 -5.52 -15.44
CA TYR A 107 10.38 -5.26 -16.44
C TYR A 107 9.66 -3.94 -16.19
N ALA A 108 9.13 -3.71 -14.98
CA ALA A 108 8.40 -2.49 -14.63
C ALA A 108 9.23 -1.21 -14.89
N LEU A 109 10.54 -1.24 -14.60
CA LEU A 109 11.47 -0.12 -14.82
C LEU A 109 11.75 0.20 -16.30
N LYS A 110 11.38 -0.68 -17.24
CA LYS A 110 11.39 -0.35 -18.68
C LYS A 110 10.30 0.67 -19.02
N HIS A 111 9.22 0.72 -18.23
CA HIS A 111 8.05 1.54 -18.54
C HIS A 111 7.93 2.76 -17.61
N ARG A 112 8.03 2.57 -16.28
CA ARG A 112 7.80 3.63 -15.26
C ARG A 112 8.71 3.51 -14.03
N PRO A 113 8.90 4.60 -13.26
CA PRO A 113 9.49 4.54 -11.93
C PRO A 113 8.82 3.52 -11.03
N CYS A 114 9.60 2.96 -10.10
CA CYS A 114 9.14 1.92 -9.18
C CYS A 114 9.40 2.30 -7.72
N MET A 115 8.47 1.97 -6.83
CA MET A 115 8.65 2.02 -5.38
C MET A 115 8.44 0.64 -4.76
N VAL A 116 9.26 0.25 -3.78
CA VAL A 116 9.11 -1.00 -3.03
C VAL A 116 9.01 -0.72 -1.54
N LEU A 117 7.96 -1.24 -0.89
CA LEU A 117 7.83 -1.27 0.57
C LEU A 117 8.46 -2.55 1.09
N THR A 118 9.44 -2.43 2.00
CA THR A 118 10.22 -3.57 2.50
C THR A 118 10.63 -3.35 3.94
N ASN A 119 10.85 -4.43 4.69
CA ASN A 119 11.51 -4.37 5.99
C ASN A 119 13.04 -4.20 5.88
N ALA A 120 13.60 -4.29 4.66
CA ALA A 120 15.04 -4.18 4.36
C ALA A 120 15.94 -5.15 5.15
N THR A 121 15.41 -6.31 5.52
CA THR A 121 16.12 -7.36 6.25
C THR A 121 16.68 -8.44 5.31
N GLU A 122 16.89 -9.66 5.82
CA GLU A 122 17.60 -10.74 5.14
C GLU A 122 17.09 -11.06 3.70
N PRO A 123 15.78 -11.11 3.40
CA PRO A 123 15.33 -11.41 2.04
C PRO A 123 15.83 -10.40 1.01
N LEU A 124 15.77 -9.10 1.32
CA LEU A 124 16.32 -8.04 0.47
C LEU A 124 17.83 -8.18 0.33
N MET A 125 18.53 -8.46 1.43
CA MET A 125 19.98 -8.60 1.44
C MET A 125 20.45 -9.73 0.50
N LYS A 126 19.69 -10.83 0.40
CA LYS A 126 19.93 -11.94 -0.52
C LYS A 126 19.72 -11.59 -2.01
N ARG A 127 19.22 -10.40 -2.32
CA ARG A 127 18.90 -9.94 -3.69
C ARG A 127 19.73 -8.73 -4.14
N LEU A 128 20.63 -8.21 -3.31
CA LEU A 128 21.39 -6.99 -3.58
C LEU A 128 22.19 -7.03 -4.89
N SER A 129 22.85 -8.15 -5.20
CA SER A 129 23.62 -8.27 -6.45
C SER A 129 22.73 -8.14 -7.68
N GLN A 130 21.55 -8.75 -7.66
CA GLN A 130 20.55 -8.66 -8.71
C GLN A 130 19.96 -7.25 -8.79
N LEU A 131 19.62 -6.65 -7.64
CA LEU A 131 19.13 -5.27 -7.57
C LEU A 131 20.13 -4.28 -8.18
N LYS A 132 21.45 -4.44 -7.93
CA LYS A 132 22.48 -3.55 -8.50
C LYS A 132 22.37 -3.44 -10.02
N SER A 133 22.01 -4.53 -10.71
CA SER A 133 21.86 -4.54 -12.16
C SER A 133 20.74 -3.62 -12.67
N LEU A 134 19.75 -3.31 -11.83
CA LEU A 134 18.62 -2.44 -12.18
C LEU A 134 19.01 -0.96 -12.30
N ARG A 135 20.20 -0.57 -11.83
CA ARG A 135 20.75 0.79 -12.00
C ARG A 135 21.04 1.16 -13.44
N LYS A 136 20.98 0.20 -14.38
CA LYS A 136 21.09 0.46 -15.81
C LYS A 136 19.94 1.31 -16.36
N TYR A 137 18.79 1.38 -15.68
CA TYR A 137 17.66 2.20 -16.09
C TYR A 137 17.78 3.62 -15.56
N SER A 138 17.37 4.61 -16.37
CA SER A 138 17.32 6.03 -15.96
C SER A 138 16.15 6.34 -15.01
N ARG A 139 15.12 5.49 -15.01
CA ARG A 139 13.95 5.62 -14.12
C ARG A 139 14.34 5.28 -12.68
N SER A 140 13.77 5.99 -11.72
CA SER A 140 14.06 5.76 -10.31
C SER A 140 13.47 4.44 -9.81
N LEU A 141 14.26 3.75 -8.98
CA LEU A 141 13.81 2.70 -8.09
C LEU A 141 14.00 3.20 -6.65
N HIS A 142 12.91 3.27 -5.91
CA HIS A 142 12.85 3.81 -4.56
C HIS A 142 12.43 2.74 -3.55
N PHE A 143 13.03 2.74 -2.38
CA PHE A 143 12.74 1.79 -1.31
C PHE A 143 12.20 2.52 -0.09
N ARG A 144 10.97 2.22 0.29
CA ARG A 144 10.42 2.66 1.56
C ARG A 144 10.61 1.58 2.60
N VAL A 145 11.50 1.86 3.56
CA VAL A 145 11.85 0.90 4.60
C VAL A 145 10.96 1.08 5.82
N SER A 146 10.38 -0.01 6.32
CA SER A 146 9.65 0.01 7.58
C SER A 146 10.60 0.17 8.77
N LEU A 147 10.51 1.29 9.47
CA LEU A 147 11.26 1.60 10.69
C LEU A 147 10.31 2.25 11.71
N ASP A 148 9.59 1.42 12.47
CA ASP A 148 8.44 1.88 13.28
C ASP A 148 8.77 2.73 14.50
N HIS A 149 10.02 2.74 14.97
CA HIS A 149 10.41 3.55 16.11
C HIS A 149 11.86 4.01 15.96
N PHE A 150 12.21 5.15 16.56
CA PHE A 150 13.59 5.67 16.60
C PHE A 150 14.44 5.05 17.72
N LEU A 151 13.86 4.18 18.55
CA LEU A 151 14.56 3.40 19.57
C LEU A 151 14.58 1.95 19.12
N ALA A 152 15.76 1.33 19.14
CA ALA A 152 15.96 -0.04 18.69
C ALA A 152 15.06 -1.02 19.45
N GLN A 153 14.98 -0.90 20.78
CA GLN A 153 14.17 -1.79 21.62
C GLN A 153 12.67 -1.74 21.26
N GLU A 154 12.11 -0.57 21.02
CA GLU A 154 10.69 -0.41 20.67
C GLU A 154 10.38 -0.93 19.26
N HIS A 155 11.30 -0.75 18.31
CA HIS A 155 11.18 -1.34 16.98
C HIS A 155 11.26 -2.87 17.04
N ASP A 156 12.28 -3.39 17.73
CA ASP A 156 12.59 -4.82 17.81
C ASP A 156 11.52 -5.59 18.60
N LYS A 157 10.91 -4.97 19.62
CA LYS A 157 9.84 -5.57 20.45
C LYS A 157 8.75 -6.25 19.63
N ASN A 158 8.40 -5.68 18.48
CA ASN A 158 7.31 -6.16 17.63
C ASN A 158 7.79 -6.80 16.31
N ARG A 159 9.06 -6.61 15.93
CA ARG A 159 9.59 -7.11 14.65
C ARG A 159 10.59 -8.26 14.82
N GLY A 160 11.12 -8.46 16.02
CA GLY A 160 12.19 -9.40 16.33
C GLY A 160 13.48 -8.67 16.70
N GLU A 161 14.27 -9.30 17.56
CA GLU A 161 15.56 -8.77 18.03
C GLU A 161 16.52 -8.50 16.86
N GLY A 162 17.16 -7.33 16.86
CA GLY A 162 18.15 -6.93 15.86
C GLY A 162 17.56 -6.43 14.53
N MET A 163 16.23 -6.40 14.37
CA MET A 163 15.61 -5.95 13.12
C MET A 163 15.87 -4.47 12.84
N PHE A 164 15.95 -3.63 13.87
CA PHE A 164 16.28 -2.21 13.74
C PHE A 164 17.66 -2.03 13.11
N ALA A 165 18.67 -2.71 13.66
CA ALA A 165 20.04 -2.66 13.14
C ALA A 165 20.13 -3.21 11.71
N MET A 166 19.35 -4.25 11.40
CA MET A 166 19.32 -4.86 10.07
C MET A 166 18.66 -3.95 9.04
N ALA A 167 17.52 -3.33 9.37
CA ALA A 167 16.85 -2.35 8.52
C ALA A 167 17.79 -1.18 8.18
N LEU A 168 18.47 -0.60 9.19
CA LEU A 168 19.47 0.46 8.98
C LEU A 168 20.67 0.00 8.13
N LYS A 169 21.10 -1.25 8.27
CA LYS A 169 22.12 -1.85 7.39
C LYS A 169 21.61 -1.95 5.95
N GLY A 170 20.39 -2.43 5.74
CA GLY A 170 19.74 -2.50 4.43
C GLY A 170 19.64 -1.13 3.77
N MET A 171 19.13 -0.12 4.49
CA MET A 171 19.05 1.27 4.03
C MET A 171 20.40 1.82 3.56
N ARG A 172 21.46 1.65 4.36
CA ARG A 172 22.82 2.08 3.99
C ARG A 172 23.33 1.41 2.73
N VAL A 173 23.04 0.13 2.55
CA VAL A 173 23.48 -0.61 1.36
C VAL A 173 22.74 -0.10 0.12
N LEU A 174 21.41 0.06 0.22
CA LEU A 174 20.58 0.60 -0.87
C LEU A 174 21.02 2.01 -1.28
N GLN A 175 21.29 2.88 -0.30
CA GLN A 175 21.78 4.24 -0.53
C GLN A 175 23.15 4.26 -1.21
N ARG A 176 24.10 3.42 -0.76
CA ARG A 176 25.41 3.27 -1.43
C ARG A 176 25.33 2.71 -2.86
N MET A 177 24.28 1.96 -3.17
CA MET A 177 23.99 1.50 -4.54
C MET A 177 23.33 2.58 -5.41
N GLY A 178 23.00 3.74 -4.83
CA GLY A 178 22.39 4.88 -5.52
C GLY A 178 20.87 4.81 -5.63
N PHE A 179 20.19 3.96 -4.86
CA PHE A 179 18.72 3.92 -4.83
C PHE A 179 18.14 5.01 -3.93
N GLY A 180 16.94 5.49 -4.30
CA GLY A 180 16.15 6.35 -3.44
C GLY A 180 15.67 5.58 -2.21
N ILE A 181 15.66 6.25 -1.05
CA ILE A 181 15.20 5.65 0.19
C ILE A 181 14.26 6.61 0.96
N SER A 182 13.22 6.06 1.55
CA SER A 182 12.35 6.73 2.52
C SER A 182 12.01 5.77 3.66
N VAL A 183 11.39 6.29 4.73
CA VAL A 183 10.97 5.48 5.87
C VAL A 183 9.45 5.53 6.03
N ALA A 184 8.86 4.40 6.36
CA ALA A 184 7.53 4.32 6.95
C ALA A 184 7.64 3.96 8.42
N SER A 185 6.83 4.60 9.25
CA SER A 185 6.65 4.23 10.66
C SER A 185 5.18 4.25 11.03
N GLN A 186 4.80 3.51 12.07
CA GLN A 186 3.56 3.79 12.80
C GLN A 186 3.62 5.15 13.49
N ALA A 187 2.44 5.70 13.77
CA ALA A 187 2.30 6.88 14.60
C ALA A 187 2.83 6.62 16.02
N ILE A 188 3.70 7.50 16.50
CA ILE A 188 4.26 7.41 17.85
C ILE A 188 3.47 8.34 18.77
N THR A 189 2.70 7.77 19.67
CA THR A 189 1.86 8.51 20.61
C THR A 189 2.67 9.11 21.77
N GLY A 190 2.19 10.21 22.36
CA GLY A 190 2.80 10.81 23.54
C GLY A 190 4.02 11.71 23.27
N LEU A 191 4.38 11.90 21.99
CA LEU A 191 5.43 12.83 21.57
C LEU A 191 4.90 13.79 20.50
N SER A 192 5.46 15.00 20.44
CA SER A 192 5.18 15.92 19.35
C SER A 192 5.81 15.44 18.05
N GLY A 193 5.17 15.71 16.91
CA GLY A 193 5.68 15.33 15.59
C GLY A 193 7.09 15.86 15.32
N ASN A 194 7.41 17.07 15.79
CA ASN A 194 8.75 17.65 15.69
C ASN A 194 9.80 16.84 16.46
N LYS A 195 9.49 16.40 17.69
CA LYS A 195 10.40 15.58 18.50
C LYS A 195 10.60 14.20 17.87
N VAL A 196 9.54 13.60 17.33
CA VAL A 196 9.64 12.34 16.56
C VAL A 196 10.53 12.52 15.34
N ALA A 197 10.31 13.56 14.54
CA ALA A 197 11.10 13.84 13.34
C ALA A 197 12.59 14.06 13.66
N GLN A 198 12.90 14.84 14.69
CA GLN A 198 14.28 15.07 15.16
C GLN A 198 14.94 13.76 15.62
N SER A 199 14.22 12.92 16.37
CA SER A 199 14.75 11.64 16.87
C SER A 199 15.09 10.68 15.72
N PHE A 200 14.25 10.60 14.68
CA PHE A 200 14.58 9.85 13.47
C PHE A 200 15.76 10.44 12.70
N ALA A 201 15.85 11.77 12.59
CA ALA A 201 16.98 12.44 11.94
C ALA A 201 18.31 12.15 12.65
N ASP A 202 18.32 12.06 13.99
CA ASP A 202 19.48 11.62 14.78
C ASP A 202 19.86 10.17 14.48
N VAL A 203 18.87 9.26 14.44
CA VAL A 203 19.08 7.85 14.07
C VAL A 203 19.71 7.74 12.68
N PHE A 204 19.16 8.45 11.69
CA PHE A 204 19.68 8.41 10.33
C PHE A 204 21.12 8.91 10.25
N ARG A 205 21.44 10.04 10.88
CA ARG A 205 22.81 10.58 10.92
C ARG A 205 23.78 9.61 11.59
N ARG A 206 23.43 9.03 12.74
CA ARG A 206 24.26 8.03 13.44
C ARG A 206 24.46 6.77 12.59
N ALA A 207 23.46 6.42 11.77
CA ALA A 207 23.55 5.32 10.82
C ALA A 207 24.26 5.70 9.50
N GLY A 208 24.83 6.90 9.36
CA GLY A 208 25.50 7.33 8.12
C GLY A 208 24.54 7.55 6.93
N LEU A 209 23.27 7.82 7.21
CA LEU A 209 22.23 8.15 6.25
C LEU A 209 21.92 9.66 6.29
N PRO A 210 21.31 10.24 5.23
CA PRO A 210 20.85 11.63 5.27
C PRO A 210 19.90 11.89 6.44
N GLY A 211 20.09 12.99 7.18
CA GLY A 211 19.22 13.32 8.32
C GLY A 211 17.79 13.70 7.91
N ASN A 212 17.60 14.13 6.66
CA ASN A 212 16.34 14.60 6.09
C ASN A 212 15.64 13.56 5.21
N LEU A 213 15.87 12.26 5.45
CA LEU A 213 15.18 11.23 4.70
C LEU A 213 13.65 11.42 4.79
N PRO A 214 12.92 11.33 3.66
CA PRO A 214 11.47 11.40 3.69
C PRO A 214 10.91 10.32 4.62
N ARG A 215 9.96 10.71 5.47
CA ARG A 215 9.28 9.81 6.38
C ARG A 215 7.77 9.96 6.20
N ILE A 216 7.09 8.83 6.09
CA ILE A 216 5.64 8.75 6.17
C ILE A 216 5.25 8.08 7.48
N GLU A 217 4.20 8.61 8.09
CA GLU A 217 3.63 8.07 9.31
C GLU A 217 2.26 7.49 8.99
N PHE A 218 2.05 6.23 9.35
CA PHE A 218 0.76 5.58 9.19
C PHE A 218 -0.06 5.72 10.46
N PRO A 219 -1.31 6.20 10.38
CA PRO A 219 -2.23 6.11 11.50
C PRO A 219 -2.61 4.64 11.75
N GLU A 220 -3.39 4.42 12.81
CA GLU A 220 -3.96 3.12 13.10
C GLU A 220 -4.92 2.68 11.98
N PHE A 221 -4.68 1.48 11.46
CA PHE A 221 -5.53 0.81 10.46
C PHE A 221 -6.08 -0.52 10.98
N HIS A 222 -5.68 -0.95 12.17
CA HIS A 222 -6.00 -2.25 12.77
C HIS A 222 -5.56 -3.47 11.93
N PRO A 223 -5.29 -4.62 12.55
CA PRO A 223 -5.00 -5.86 11.82
C PRO A 223 -6.21 -6.35 10.99
N PRO A 224 -6.00 -7.24 9.98
CA PRO A 224 -7.10 -7.79 9.20
C PRO A 224 -8.13 -8.50 10.07
N GLY A 225 -9.41 -8.39 9.72
CA GLY A 225 -10.50 -9.01 10.47
C GLY A 225 -10.81 -8.38 11.84
N ALA A 226 -10.15 -7.28 12.20
CA ALA A 226 -10.49 -6.56 13.43
C ALA A 226 -11.92 -6.00 13.36
N MET A 227 -12.71 -6.23 14.42
CA MET A 227 -14.00 -5.57 14.59
C MET A 227 -13.80 -4.20 15.25
N VAL A 228 -13.94 -3.14 14.45
CA VAL A 228 -13.72 -1.77 14.89
C VAL A 228 -15.05 -1.01 14.87
N ALA A 229 -15.38 -0.37 15.99
CA ALA A 229 -16.49 0.59 16.06
C ALA A 229 -16.06 1.92 15.42
N ALA A 230 -15.86 1.92 14.09
CA ALA A 230 -15.56 3.13 13.33
C ALA A 230 -16.85 3.85 12.91
N PRO A 231 -16.89 5.19 12.92
CA PRO A 231 -18.00 5.94 12.34
C PRO A 231 -18.24 5.55 10.87
N GLN A 232 -19.51 5.37 10.50
CA GLN A 232 -19.87 5.01 9.13
C GLN A 232 -19.91 6.25 8.24
N ILE A 233 -19.11 6.24 7.17
CA ILE A 233 -19.05 7.36 6.22
C ILE A 233 -20.25 7.30 5.29
N THR A 234 -21.15 8.26 5.42
CA THR A 234 -22.33 8.42 4.56
C THR A 234 -22.01 9.31 3.35
N GLN A 235 -22.96 9.39 2.41
CA GLN A 235 -22.90 10.35 1.32
C GLN A 235 -22.84 11.80 1.83
N SER A 236 -23.59 12.14 2.89
CA SER A 236 -23.55 13.49 3.48
C SER A 236 -22.18 13.78 4.09
N CYS A 237 -21.55 12.82 4.80
CA CYS A 237 -20.18 13.00 5.30
C CYS A 237 -19.20 13.36 4.17
N MET A 238 -19.33 12.75 2.99
CA MET A 238 -18.48 13.08 1.84
C MET A 238 -18.76 14.48 1.29
N LEU A 239 -19.99 14.99 1.39
CA LEU A 239 -20.38 16.32 0.93
C LEU A 239 -20.00 17.42 1.94
N ASP A 240 -20.17 17.14 3.22
CA ASP A 240 -19.98 18.12 4.31
C ASP A 240 -18.49 18.33 4.64
N TYR A 241 -17.67 17.29 4.51
CA TYR A 241 -16.26 17.32 4.92
C TYR A 241 -15.26 17.21 3.76
N GLN A 242 -15.71 16.95 2.53
CA GLN A 242 -14.81 16.79 1.38
C GLN A 242 -15.32 17.56 0.16
N THR A 243 -14.40 18.30 -0.47
CA THR A 243 -14.65 18.93 -1.77
C THR A 243 -14.38 17.92 -2.89
N GLU A 244 -14.76 18.25 -4.13
CA GLU A 244 -14.38 17.44 -5.28
C GLU A 244 -12.85 17.30 -5.39
N SER A 245 -12.10 18.38 -5.12
CA SER A 245 -10.64 18.38 -5.13
C SER A 245 -10.08 17.41 -4.10
N THR A 246 -10.54 17.48 -2.84
CA THR A 246 -10.00 16.61 -1.79
C THR A 246 -10.41 15.15 -1.99
N ARG A 247 -11.56 14.86 -2.60
CA ARG A 247 -11.93 13.49 -2.98
C ARG A 247 -10.98 12.87 -4.01
N ARG A 248 -10.41 13.67 -4.90
CA ARG A 248 -9.42 13.21 -5.91
C ARG A 248 -8.06 12.90 -5.29
N GLU A 249 -7.80 13.36 -4.07
CA GLU A 249 -6.55 13.09 -3.35
C GLU A 249 -6.56 11.75 -2.60
N PHE A 250 -7.71 11.10 -2.46
CA PHE A 250 -7.78 9.76 -1.87
C PHE A 250 -7.03 8.76 -2.76
N MET A 251 -6.24 7.88 -2.14
CA MET A 251 -5.44 6.90 -2.88
C MET A 251 -6.31 6.02 -3.81
N CYS A 252 -7.52 5.65 -3.39
CA CYS A 252 -8.45 4.86 -4.20
C CYS A 252 -9.07 5.64 -5.39
N ALA A 253 -8.89 6.96 -5.46
CA ALA A 253 -9.32 7.78 -6.60
C ALA A 253 -8.35 7.72 -7.79
N PHE A 254 -7.06 7.47 -7.53
CA PHE A 254 -6.02 7.48 -8.57
C PHE A 254 -5.16 6.22 -8.62
N SER A 255 -5.38 5.24 -7.73
CA SER A 255 -4.60 4.01 -7.70
C SER A 255 -5.45 2.75 -7.68
N ARG A 256 -4.82 1.64 -8.04
CA ARG A 256 -5.37 0.29 -7.91
C ARG A 256 -4.34 -0.66 -7.35
N MET A 257 -4.83 -1.76 -6.83
CA MET A 257 -4.02 -2.84 -6.28
C MET A 257 -4.31 -4.14 -7.01
N VAL A 258 -3.29 -4.79 -7.53
CA VAL A 258 -3.39 -6.16 -8.02
C VAL A 258 -2.99 -7.11 -6.89
N VAL A 259 -3.83 -8.10 -6.63
CA VAL A 259 -3.56 -9.19 -5.70
C VAL A 259 -3.74 -10.53 -6.41
N LYS A 260 -3.02 -11.56 -5.98
CA LYS A 260 -3.23 -12.93 -6.47
C LYS A 260 -3.85 -13.78 -5.37
N CYS A 261 -5.05 -14.28 -5.60
CA CYS A 261 -5.71 -15.24 -4.71
C CYS A 261 -6.62 -16.16 -5.53
N ASP A 262 -6.94 -17.33 -4.98
CA ASP A 262 -7.77 -18.35 -5.63
C ASP A 262 -7.27 -18.75 -7.05
N GLY A 263 -5.97 -18.73 -7.26
CA GLY A 263 -5.34 -19.09 -8.54
C GLY A 263 -5.34 -17.99 -9.61
N GLY A 264 -5.91 -16.81 -9.34
CA GLY A 264 -6.01 -15.72 -10.31
C GLY A 264 -5.66 -14.35 -9.75
N CYS A 265 -5.41 -13.39 -10.64
CA CYS A 265 -5.24 -12.00 -10.26
C CYS A 265 -6.58 -11.27 -10.23
N LYS A 266 -6.75 -10.43 -9.21
CA LYS A 266 -7.94 -9.60 -8.97
C LYS A 266 -7.50 -8.19 -8.66
N VAL A 267 -8.34 -7.22 -9.02
CA VAL A 267 -8.06 -5.79 -8.80
C VAL A 267 -8.91 -5.24 -7.66
N TYR A 268 -8.25 -4.63 -6.69
CA TYR A 268 -8.85 -4.00 -5.51
C TYR A 268 -8.56 -2.49 -5.47
N ALA A 269 -9.32 -1.77 -4.67
CA ALA A 269 -9.05 -0.35 -4.39
C ALA A 269 -7.76 -0.14 -3.58
N CYS A 270 -7.45 -1.07 -2.67
CA CYS A 270 -6.33 -1.04 -1.73
C CYS A 270 -6.00 -2.48 -1.31
N THR A 271 -4.77 -2.78 -0.87
CA THR A 271 -4.49 -4.10 -0.24
C THR A 271 -5.21 -4.27 1.07
N LEU A 272 -5.36 -3.17 1.82
CA LEU A 272 -5.94 -3.19 3.15
C LEU A 272 -7.45 -3.51 3.19
N VAL A 273 -8.06 -3.85 2.07
CA VAL A 273 -9.49 -4.23 2.00
C VAL A 273 -9.66 -5.61 1.37
N ASP A 274 -8.58 -6.39 1.29
CA ASP A 274 -8.55 -7.74 0.73
C ASP A 274 -9.28 -8.78 1.62
N ASP A 275 -9.63 -8.40 2.85
CA ASP A 275 -10.45 -9.17 3.77
C ASP A 275 -11.98 -8.96 3.60
N ASP A 276 -12.40 -8.07 2.69
CA ASP A 276 -13.81 -7.88 2.30
C ASP A 276 -14.01 -8.12 0.79
N SER A 277 -14.74 -9.19 0.45
CA SER A 277 -14.98 -9.59 -0.94
C SER A 277 -15.72 -8.55 -1.79
N ASP A 278 -16.46 -7.62 -1.17
CA ASP A 278 -17.14 -6.54 -1.89
C ASP A 278 -16.14 -5.62 -2.63
N TYR A 279 -14.88 -5.54 -2.14
CA TYR A 279 -13.81 -4.71 -2.71
C TYR A 279 -13.06 -5.35 -3.87
N GLU A 280 -13.45 -6.56 -4.29
CA GLU A 280 -12.99 -7.09 -5.57
C GLU A 280 -13.66 -6.29 -6.71
N LEU A 281 -12.93 -5.32 -7.28
CA LEU A 281 -13.47 -4.35 -8.24
C LEU A 281 -13.54 -4.88 -9.66
N GLY A 282 -12.66 -5.81 -10.04
CA GLY A 282 -12.60 -6.34 -11.41
C GLY A 282 -11.49 -7.36 -11.61
N LYS A 283 -11.43 -7.95 -12.81
CA LYS A 283 -10.32 -8.79 -13.25
C LYS A 283 -9.28 -7.98 -14.02
N THR A 284 -9.70 -6.87 -14.63
CA THR A 284 -8.83 -5.93 -15.35
C THR A 284 -8.80 -4.57 -14.65
N LEU A 285 -7.78 -3.76 -14.94
CA LEU A 285 -7.68 -2.41 -14.41
C LEU A 285 -8.81 -1.53 -14.98
N ALA A 286 -9.11 -1.65 -16.27
CA ALA A 286 -10.16 -0.91 -16.95
C ALA A 286 -11.53 -1.14 -16.31
N GLU A 287 -11.92 -2.40 -16.04
CA GLU A 287 -13.14 -2.74 -15.29
C GLU A 287 -13.14 -2.08 -13.91
N SER A 288 -12.04 -2.22 -13.18
CA SER A 288 -11.94 -1.73 -11.80
C SER A 288 -12.11 -0.20 -11.68
N LEU A 289 -11.75 0.55 -12.72
CA LEU A 289 -11.85 2.00 -12.76
C LEU A 289 -13.29 2.49 -12.94
N GLN A 290 -14.19 1.65 -13.47
CA GLN A 290 -15.61 1.96 -13.62
C GLN A 290 -16.42 1.77 -12.32
N VAL A 291 -15.83 1.15 -11.30
CA VAL A 291 -16.50 0.86 -10.04
C VAL A 291 -16.19 1.94 -9.00
N PRO A 292 -17.18 2.68 -8.48
CA PRO A 292 -16.99 3.58 -7.34
C PRO A 292 -16.58 2.81 -6.09
N VAL A 293 -15.58 3.31 -5.37
CA VAL A 293 -15.07 2.68 -4.15
C VAL A 293 -15.92 3.11 -2.96
N SER A 294 -16.62 2.15 -2.36
CA SER A 294 -17.40 2.37 -1.15
C SER A 294 -16.49 2.75 0.02
N MET A 295 -16.93 3.68 0.86
CA MET A 295 -16.26 4.03 2.12
C MET A 295 -16.76 3.16 3.29
N LYS A 296 -17.20 1.92 3.01
CA LYS A 296 -17.76 0.98 3.98
C LYS A 296 -16.70 0.43 4.93
N HIS A 297 -15.48 0.18 4.46
CA HIS A 297 -14.49 -0.54 5.24
C HIS A 297 -13.95 0.33 6.36
N HIS A 298 -13.74 -0.24 7.56
CA HIS A 298 -13.26 0.51 8.71
C HIS A 298 -11.93 1.21 8.43
N ARG A 299 -11.07 0.64 7.59
CA ARG A 299 -9.79 1.25 7.18
C ARG A 299 -9.94 2.45 6.25
N CYS A 300 -11.03 2.53 5.49
CA CYS A 300 -11.34 3.73 4.71
C CYS A 300 -11.60 4.95 5.61
N TYR A 301 -12.04 4.73 6.85
CA TYR A 301 -12.19 5.79 7.83
C TYR A 301 -10.85 6.43 8.21
N SER A 302 -9.77 5.66 8.32
CA SER A 302 -8.44 6.22 8.61
C SER A 302 -7.97 7.16 7.50
N CYS A 303 -8.22 6.82 6.23
CA CYS A 303 -7.97 7.74 5.11
C CYS A 303 -8.86 8.98 5.17
N PHE A 304 -10.17 8.81 5.42
CA PHE A 304 -11.13 9.92 5.49
C PHE A 304 -10.83 10.90 6.63
N ARG A 305 -10.47 10.38 7.81
CA ARG A 305 -10.27 11.18 9.02
C ARG A 305 -8.88 11.79 9.11
N TYR A 306 -7.84 11.05 8.70
CA TYR A 306 -6.44 11.44 8.91
C TYR A 306 -5.70 11.80 7.61
N GLY A 307 -6.35 11.73 6.44
CA GLY A 307 -5.69 12.00 5.16
C GLY A 307 -4.60 10.97 4.81
N ALA A 308 -4.71 9.76 5.36
CA ALA A 308 -3.68 8.73 5.22
C ALA A 308 -3.54 8.25 3.76
N SER A 309 -2.30 8.16 3.28
CA SER A 309 -1.98 7.67 1.94
C SER A 309 -0.73 6.81 1.99
N CYS A 310 -0.71 5.67 1.29
CA CYS A 310 0.52 4.91 1.07
C CYS A 310 1.32 5.46 -0.12
N SER A 311 0.75 6.33 -0.95
CA SER A 311 1.41 6.89 -2.12
C SER A 311 2.47 7.95 -1.75
N GLU A 312 3.49 8.12 -2.59
CA GLU A 312 4.37 9.29 -2.54
C GLU A 312 3.96 10.39 -3.52
N MET A 313 2.95 10.14 -4.36
CA MET A 313 2.56 11.04 -5.44
C MET A 313 1.76 12.25 -4.96
N ARG A 314 1.15 12.16 -3.78
CA ARG A 314 0.34 13.22 -3.16
C ARG A 314 0.83 13.39 -1.72
N ARG A 315 1.29 14.59 -1.37
CA ARG A 315 1.70 15.01 -0.03
C ARG A 315 1.27 16.45 0.20
#